data_AF-A0A9P8C6L8-F1
#
_entry.id   AF-A0A9P8C6L8-F1
#
_cell.length_a   1.000
_cell.length_b   1.000
_cell.length_c   1.000
_cell.angle_alpha   90.00
_cell.angle_beta   90.00
_cell.angle_gamma   90.00
#
_symmetry.space_group_name_H-M   'P 1'
#
loop_
_entity.id
_entity.type
_entity.pdbx_description
1 polymer ?
#
loop_
_entity_poly.entity_id
_entity_poly.type
_entity_poly.pdbx_seq_one_letter_code
_entity_poly.pdbx_strand_id
1 'polypeptide(L)'
;MFWEPFFLGLDGFEKIQNPDDKISRQYVPDIGAFLEAGHKPRETFICTGKINHIGSTYVDPWNHLKNLLPKERQREAKLTLAAPNWYHLRCVSGRHTQRMFPRRVVLANRVTADFCSEKMLAAFQRDNEDASTLLDKYIKLYNDYLRNRPTDLHIDVHLGRGNFVGSRHFSKARARGFEPLKELPRKRTLITSKFSEMESIEELKMRVNQAAGLLAEGSGETKQETMNRLGVNPQCRFASHSDGNVVKKEDMMNKLKLVSTLANELCPDQP
;
A
#
# COMPACT_ATOMS: atom_id res chain seq x y z
N MET A 1 15.64 -6.60 -5.55
CA MET A 1 14.20 -6.18 -5.53
C MET A 1 13.86 -5.62 -4.14
N PHE A 2 12.83 -4.76 -3.94
CA PHE A 2 12.53 -4.07 -2.65
C PHE A 2 12.36 -5.00 -1.41
N TRP A 3 12.27 -6.31 -1.63
CA TRP A 3 11.78 -7.31 -0.67
C TRP A 3 12.78 -8.44 -0.36
N GLU A 4 13.89 -8.55 -1.10
CA GLU A 4 14.91 -9.58 -0.82
C GLU A 4 15.37 -9.56 0.64
N PRO A 5 15.61 -8.39 1.28
CA PRO A 5 15.98 -8.38 2.69
C PRO A 5 14.89 -8.91 3.62
N PHE A 6 13.59 -8.83 3.27
CA PHE A 6 12.51 -9.26 4.16
C PHE A 6 12.59 -10.75 4.47
N PHE A 7 12.77 -11.59 3.43
CA PHE A 7 12.78 -13.04 3.57
C PHE A 7 14.03 -13.55 4.30
N LEU A 8 15.14 -12.80 4.27
CA LEU A 8 16.34 -13.13 5.04
C LEU A 8 16.12 -13.05 6.57
N GLY A 9 15.08 -12.31 7.01
CA GLY A 9 14.70 -12.23 8.42
C GLY A 9 13.73 -13.35 8.88
N LEU A 10 13.35 -14.25 7.98
CA LEU A 10 12.34 -15.28 8.22
C LEU A 10 12.92 -16.67 7.99
N ASP A 11 12.65 -17.56 8.93
CA ASP A 11 12.76 -19.01 8.76
C ASP A 11 11.46 -19.57 8.15
N GLY A 12 11.52 -20.77 7.59
CA GLY A 12 10.39 -21.43 6.92
C GLY A 12 10.24 -21.11 5.43
N PHE A 13 11.21 -20.37 4.85
CA PHE A 13 11.28 -20.09 3.42
C PHE A 13 12.54 -20.68 2.77
N GLU A 14 12.39 -21.19 1.55
CA GLU A 14 13.49 -21.62 0.69
C GLU A 14 13.63 -20.70 -0.51
N LYS A 15 14.88 -20.35 -0.85
CA LYS A 15 15.21 -19.54 -2.02
C LYS A 15 15.28 -20.42 -3.26
N ILE A 16 14.48 -20.10 -4.28
CA ILE A 16 14.53 -20.75 -5.60
C ILE A 16 15.19 -19.81 -6.60
N GLN A 17 16.13 -20.34 -7.38
CA GLN A 17 16.73 -19.67 -8.53
C GLN A 17 15.96 -20.05 -9.80
N ASN A 18 15.76 -19.08 -10.69
CA ASN A 18 15.06 -19.25 -11.97
C ASN A 18 13.72 -20.02 -11.84
N PRO A 19 12.78 -19.54 -11.01
CA PRO A 19 11.52 -20.24 -10.78
C PRO A 19 10.72 -20.45 -12.07
N ASP A 20 10.02 -21.59 -12.16
CA ASP A 20 9.04 -21.85 -13.22
C ASP A 20 7.86 -20.87 -13.08
N ASP A 21 7.43 -20.28 -14.19
CA ASP A 21 6.31 -19.33 -14.24
C ASP A 21 5.01 -19.92 -13.68
N LYS A 22 4.86 -21.25 -13.66
CA LYS A 22 3.69 -21.97 -13.14
C LYS A 22 3.52 -21.89 -11.62
N ILE A 23 4.57 -21.56 -10.86
CA ILE A 23 4.44 -21.41 -9.40
C ILE A 23 3.76 -20.08 -9.03
N SER A 24 3.63 -19.18 -9.99
CA SER A 24 3.03 -17.86 -9.81
C SER A 24 1.64 -17.79 -10.44
N ARG A 25 0.73 -17.04 -9.81
CA ARG A 25 -0.58 -16.72 -10.37
C ARG A 25 -0.41 -15.68 -11.47
N GLN A 26 -0.36 -16.14 -12.72
CA GLN A 26 -0.03 -15.29 -13.88
C GLN A 26 -1.05 -14.16 -14.13
N TYR A 27 -2.28 -14.30 -13.63
CA TYR A 27 -3.31 -13.26 -13.71
C TYR A 27 -3.15 -12.17 -12.64
N VAL A 28 -2.28 -12.35 -11.64
CA VAL A 28 -1.98 -11.29 -10.69
C VAL A 28 -1.27 -10.18 -11.45
N PRO A 29 -1.77 -8.93 -11.42
CA PRO A 29 -1.40 -7.94 -12.42
C PRO A 29 0.08 -7.56 -12.47
N ASP A 30 0.80 -7.68 -11.36
CA ASP A 30 2.24 -7.43 -11.33
C ASP A 30 3.04 -8.58 -11.98
N ILE A 31 2.68 -9.83 -11.73
CA ILE A 31 3.24 -11.01 -12.42
C ILE A 31 2.94 -10.94 -13.92
N GLY A 32 1.68 -10.69 -14.29
CA GLY A 32 1.28 -10.56 -15.70
C GLY A 32 2.08 -9.49 -16.43
N ALA A 33 2.30 -8.32 -15.81
CA ALA A 33 3.10 -7.25 -16.39
C ALA A 33 4.59 -7.62 -16.56
N PHE A 34 5.17 -8.37 -15.62
CA PHE A 34 6.54 -8.88 -15.78
C PHE A 34 6.66 -9.88 -16.92
N LEU A 35 5.70 -10.80 -17.04
CA LEU A 35 5.67 -11.79 -18.12
C LEU A 35 5.48 -11.12 -19.49
N GLU A 36 4.57 -10.14 -19.60
CA GLU A 36 4.37 -9.35 -20.83
C GLU A 36 5.65 -8.63 -21.29
N ALA A 37 6.47 -8.16 -20.34
CA ALA A 37 7.74 -7.50 -20.62
C ALA A 37 8.91 -8.48 -20.88
N GLY A 38 8.64 -9.81 -20.88
CA GLY A 38 9.68 -10.83 -21.03
C GLY A 38 10.62 -10.93 -19.83
N HIS A 39 10.28 -10.33 -18.69
CA HIS A 39 11.08 -10.38 -17.48
C HIS A 39 10.86 -11.69 -16.73
N LYS A 40 11.90 -12.53 -16.71
CA LYS A 40 11.95 -13.70 -15.84
C LYS A 40 12.60 -13.33 -14.50
N PRO A 41 11.93 -13.56 -13.36
CA PRO A 41 12.55 -13.34 -12.06
C PRO A 41 13.78 -14.24 -11.91
N ARG A 42 14.92 -13.66 -11.51
CA ARG A 42 16.14 -14.44 -11.25
C ARG A 42 15.99 -15.36 -10.05
N GLU A 43 15.22 -14.94 -9.07
CA GLU A 43 15.00 -15.68 -7.84
C GLU A 43 13.65 -15.35 -7.20
N THR A 44 13.20 -16.25 -6.33
CA THR A 44 12.01 -16.09 -5.49
C THR A 44 12.19 -16.90 -4.19
N PHE A 45 11.29 -16.72 -3.23
CA PHE A 45 11.24 -17.50 -1.99
C PHE A 45 9.94 -18.33 -1.94
N ILE A 46 9.97 -19.56 -1.46
CA ILE A 46 8.74 -20.35 -1.26
C ILE A 46 8.64 -20.77 0.19
N CYS A 47 7.41 -20.73 0.72
CA CYS A 47 7.17 -21.17 2.08
C CYS A 47 7.18 -22.71 2.12
N THR A 48 8.19 -23.31 2.75
CA THR A 48 8.32 -24.78 2.83
C THR A 48 8.01 -25.33 4.21
N GLY A 49 7.98 -24.46 5.23
CA GLY A 49 7.73 -24.84 6.61
C GLY A 49 6.97 -23.78 7.40
N LYS A 50 7.02 -23.91 8.73
CA LYS A 50 6.43 -22.94 9.65
C LYS A 50 7.27 -21.66 9.65
N ILE A 51 6.67 -20.51 9.32
CA ILE A 51 7.37 -19.23 9.39
C ILE A 51 7.69 -18.86 10.84
N ASN A 52 8.96 -18.53 11.09
CA ASN A 52 9.42 -17.91 12.33
C ASN A 52 10.23 -16.64 12.00
N HIS A 53 10.08 -15.59 12.80
CA HIS A 53 10.92 -14.41 12.68
C HIS A 53 12.24 -14.63 13.42
N ILE A 54 13.34 -14.71 12.69
CA ILE A 54 14.68 -15.01 13.24
C ILE A 54 15.57 -13.77 13.35
N GLY A 55 15.16 -12.66 12.75
CA GLY A 55 15.88 -11.39 12.80
C GLY A 55 15.21 -10.35 11.91
N SER A 56 15.53 -9.07 12.11
CA SER A 56 14.99 -8.01 11.27
C SER A 56 16.09 -7.36 10.44
N THR A 57 15.99 -7.48 9.13
CA THR A 57 16.84 -6.77 8.17
C THR A 57 16.49 -5.28 8.03
N TYR A 58 15.40 -4.84 8.69
CA TYR A 58 14.95 -3.45 8.65
C TYR A 58 15.43 -2.61 9.82
N VAL A 59 15.80 -3.21 10.95
CA VAL A 59 16.10 -2.48 12.19
C VAL A 59 17.35 -1.60 12.04
N ASP A 60 18.44 -2.12 11.48
CA ASP A 60 19.67 -1.33 11.36
C ASP A 60 19.54 -0.20 10.33
N PRO A 61 19.03 -0.44 9.10
CA PRO A 61 18.75 0.65 8.16
C PRO A 61 17.75 1.67 8.71
N TRP A 62 16.74 1.21 9.45
CA TRP A 62 15.78 2.09 10.12
C TRP A 62 16.45 2.98 11.16
N ASN A 63 17.27 2.40 12.04
CA ASN A 63 17.97 3.16 13.07
C ASN A 63 18.94 4.16 12.44
N HIS A 64 19.64 3.76 11.38
CA HIS A 64 20.48 4.67 10.62
C HIS A 64 19.67 5.87 10.09
N LEU A 65 18.58 5.62 9.33
CA LEU A 65 17.74 6.67 8.76
C LEU A 65 17.11 7.57 9.83
N LYS A 66 16.59 6.96 10.90
CA LYS A 66 16.01 7.69 12.03
C LYS A 66 17.03 8.61 12.70
N ASN A 67 18.27 8.16 12.86
CA ASN A 67 19.33 8.94 13.51
C ASN A 67 19.86 10.10 12.66
N LEU A 68 19.51 10.17 11.37
CA LEU A 68 19.77 11.34 10.52
C LEU A 68 18.80 12.50 10.82
N LEU A 69 17.70 12.25 11.55
CA LEU A 69 16.71 13.27 11.90
C LEU A 69 17.04 13.90 13.26
N PRO A 70 16.72 15.19 13.45
CA PRO A 70 16.73 15.83 14.77
C PRO A 70 15.93 15.00 15.78
N LYS A 71 16.40 14.90 17.03
CA LYS A 71 15.85 13.99 18.05
C LYS A 71 14.34 14.19 18.26
N GLU A 72 13.89 15.43 18.25
CA GLU A 72 12.51 15.87 18.38
C GLU A 72 11.62 15.40 17.21
N ARG A 73 12.19 15.23 16.01
CA ARG A 73 11.49 14.79 14.80
C ARG A 73 11.58 13.29 14.52
N GLN A 74 12.40 12.55 15.28
CA GLN A 74 12.52 11.10 15.08
C GLN A 74 11.18 10.36 15.24
N ARG A 75 10.24 10.92 16.01
CA ARG A 75 8.89 10.38 16.20
C ARG A 75 7.99 10.53 14.96
N GLU A 76 8.34 11.43 14.05
CA GLU A 76 7.64 11.65 12.78
C GLU A 76 8.11 10.67 11.68
N ALA A 77 9.25 10.02 11.88
CA ALA A 77 9.82 9.10 10.91
C ALA A 77 8.85 7.97 10.54
N LYS A 78 8.85 7.59 9.26
CA LYS A 78 7.91 6.61 8.70
C LYS A 78 8.64 5.46 8.02
N LEU A 79 8.37 4.24 8.48
CA LEU A 79 8.81 3.01 7.83
C LEU A 79 7.70 2.47 6.93
N THR A 80 8.01 2.08 5.70
CA THR A 80 7.06 1.41 4.81
C THR A 80 7.50 -0.02 4.59
N LEU A 81 6.59 -0.96 4.86
CA LEU A 81 6.81 -2.39 4.73
C LEU A 81 5.82 -2.96 3.71
N ALA A 82 6.23 -4.01 3.02
CA ALA A 82 5.32 -4.73 2.15
C ALA A 82 4.22 -5.40 3.00
N ALA A 83 3.01 -5.42 2.45
CA ALA A 83 1.90 -6.14 3.04
C ALA A 83 2.17 -7.66 3.05
N PRO A 84 1.98 -8.37 4.18
CA PRO A 84 2.26 -9.81 4.28
C PRO A 84 1.51 -10.66 3.24
N ASN A 85 0.26 -10.30 2.95
CA ASN A 85 -0.58 -10.98 1.95
C ASN A 85 -0.15 -10.72 0.51
N TRP A 86 0.69 -9.71 0.24
CA TRP A 86 1.17 -9.44 -1.12
C TRP A 86 1.98 -10.59 -1.69
N TYR A 87 2.80 -11.22 -0.84
CA TYR A 87 3.57 -12.37 -1.26
C TYR A 87 2.71 -13.61 -1.45
N HIS A 88 1.81 -13.87 -0.48
CA HIS A 88 0.90 -15.00 -0.52
C HIS A 88 0.06 -15.02 -1.81
N LEU A 89 -0.49 -13.87 -2.24
CA LEU A 89 -1.34 -13.82 -3.43
C LEU A 89 -0.59 -14.21 -4.71
N ARG A 90 0.73 -13.99 -4.80
CA ARG A 90 1.50 -14.27 -6.02
C ARG A 90 1.72 -15.75 -6.25
N CYS A 91 1.75 -16.57 -5.20
CA CYS A 91 1.99 -18.00 -5.31
C CYS A 91 0.69 -18.78 -5.55
N VAL A 92 0.76 -19.83 -6.37
CA VAL A 92 -0.33 -20.81 -6.48
C VAL A 92 -0.45 -21.55 -5.15
N SER A 93 -1.67 -21.74 -4.65
CA SER A 93 -1.92 -22.25 -3.30
C SER A 93 -1.28 -23.62 -3.05
N GLY A 94 -0.38 -23.66 -2.05
CA GLY A 94 0.34 -24.84 -1.58
C GLY A 94 1.38 -24.47 -0.53
N ARG A 95 1.00 -24.59 0.76
CA ARG A 95 1.77 -24.38 2.02
C ARG A 95 1.75 -22.95 2.61
N HIS A 96 1.37 -22.93 3.89
CA HIS A 96 0.98 -21.79 4.75
C HIS A 96 2.16 -21.01 5.35
N THR A 97 1.96 -19.73 5.77
CA THR A 97 2.12 -19.24 7.19
C THR A 97 2.06 -17.69 7.39
N GLN A 98 2.09 -17.24 8.68
CA GLN A 98 1.84 -15.89 9.25
C GLN A 98 2.98 -15.37 10.20
N ARG A 99 3.04 -14.04 10.45
CA ARG A 99 3.58 -13.17 11.58
C ARG A 99 4.93 -12.46 11.34
N MET A 100 5.26 -11.18 11.69
CA MET A 100 4.76 -10.00 12.50
C MET A 100 5.38 -8.65 11.98
N PHE A 101 5.08 -7.46 12.57
CA PHE A 101 5.70 -6.13 12.25
C PHE A 101 5.71 -5.03 13.39
N PRO A 102 6.43 -3.87 13.22
CA PRO A 102 6.90 -2.88 14.24
C PRO A 102 6.16 -1.50 14.40
N ARG A 103 6.86 -0.42 14.87
CA ARG A 103 6.45 0.83 15.63
C ARG A 103 6.03 2.17 14.95
N ARG A 104 6.11 2.36 13.62
CA ARG A 104 5.22 3.26 12.82
C ARG A 104 5.34 2.77 11.39
N VAL A 105 4.30 2.08 10.92
CA VAL A 105 4.42 1.21 9.76
C VAL A 105 3.33 1.54 8.77
N VAL A 106 3.75 1.80 7.55
CA VAL A 106 2.83 1.78 6.42
C VAL A 106 2.94 0.47 5.70
N LEU A 107 1.85 -0.30 5.75
CA LEU A 107 1.73 -1.55 5.02
C LEU A 107 1.29 -1.20 3.61
N ALA A 108 2.22 -1.30 2.66
CA ALA A 108 1.94 -1.10 1.24
C ALA A 108 1.17 -2.32 0.73
N ASN A 109 -0.16 -2.23 0.72
CA ASN A 109 -1.06 -3.30 0.34
C ASN A 109 -1.68 -3.00 -1.03
N ARG A 110 -1.08 -3.55 -2.08
CA ARG A 110 -1.64 -3.47 -3.44
C ARG A 110 -2.72 -4.52 -3.70
N VAL A 111 -2.71 -5.60 -2.91
CA VAL A 111 -3.52 -6.80 -3.12
C VAL A 111 -4.99 -6.59 -2.78
N THR A 112 -5.31 -5.82 -1.74
CA THR A 112 -6.73 -5.65 -1.37
C THR A 112 -7.52 -4.92 -2.47
N ALA A 113 -6.88 -4.07 -3.28
CA ALA A 113 -7.53 -3.44 -4.43
C ALA A 113 -7.88 -4.42 -5.57
N ASP A 114 -7.23 -5.59 -5.60
CA ASP A 114 -7.48 -6.63 -6.60
C ASP A 114 -8.82 -7.34 -6.36
N PHE A 115 -9.28 -7.43 -5.10
CA PHE A 115 -10.60 -7.99 -4.75
C PHE A 115 -11.77 -7.14 -5.26
N CYS A 116 -11.51 -5.91 -5.71
CA CYS A 116 -12.50 -5.06 -6.38
C CYS A 116 -12.48 -5.20 -7.90
N SER A 117 -11.61 -6.04 -8.47
CA SER A 117 -11.51 -6.23 -9.92
C SER A 117 -12.34 -7.43 -10.38
N GLU A 118 -13.31 -7.20 -11.26
CA GLU A 118 -14.07 -8.27 -11.91
C GLU A 118 -13.18 -9.33 -12.56
N LYS A 119 -12.06 -8.91 -13.18
CA LYS A 119 -11.09 -9.84 -13.79
C LYS A 119 -10.42 -10.74 -12.76
N MET A 120 -10.06 -10.19 -11.60
CA MET A 120 -9.47 -10.96 -10.51
C MET A 120 -10.49 -11.88 -9.87
N LEU A 121 -11.73 -11.42 -9.64
CA LEU A 121 -12.82 -12.22 -9.13
C LEU A 121 -13.13 -13.42 -10.06
N ALA A 122 -13.18 -13.19 -11.37
CA ALA A 122 -13.33 -14.26 -12.36
C ALA A 122 -12.13 -15.21 -12.38
N ALA A 123 -10.91 -14.73 -12.15
CA ALA A 123 -9.72 -15.57 -12.05
C ALA A 123 -9.74 -16.45 -10.79
N PHE A 124 -10.10 -15.91 -9.63
CA PHE A 124 -10.27 -16.69 -8.41
C PHE A 124 -11.32 -17.79 -8.60
N GLN A 125 -12.46 -17.48 -9.22
CA GLN A 125 -13.49 -18.48 -9.54
C GLN A 125 -12.96 -19.60 -10.45
N ARG A 126 -12.17 -19.27 -11.49
CA ARG A 126 -11.55 -20.28 -12.37
C ARG A 126 -10.59 -21.20 -11.62
N ASP A 127 -9.89 -20.68 -10.61
CA ASP A 127 -8.98 -21.43 -9.75
C ASP A 127 -9.69 -22.13 -8.58
N ASN A 128 -11.03 -22.07 -8.52
CA ASN A 128 -11.85 -22.59 -7.43
C ASN A 128 -11.47 -22.00 -6.05
N GLU A 129 -11.04 -20.75 -6.03
CA GLU A 129 -10.74 -19.99 -4.83
C GLU A 129 -11.88 -19.03 -4.46
N ASP A 130 -12.28 -19.05 -3.19
CA ASP A 130 -13.25 -18.10 -2.66
C ASP A 130 -12.54 -16.78 -2.26
N ALA A 131 -12.77 -15.76 -3.08
CA ALA A 131 -12.24 -14.42 -2.87
C ALA A 131 -12.72 -13.77 -1.57
N SER A 132 -13.96 -14.00 -1.15
CA SER A 132 -14.50 -13.44 0.10
C SER A 132 -13.80 -14.06 1.31
N THR A 133 -13.76 -15.39 1.35
CA THR A 133 -13.06 -16.11 2.41
C THR A 133 -11.57 -15.75 2.47
N LEU A 134 -10.92 -15.56 1.31
CA LEU A 134 -9.52 -15.15 1.25
C LEU A 134 -9.31 -13.71 1.79
N LEU A 135 -10.21 -12.78 1.44
CA LEU A 135 -10.18 -11.41 1.94
C LEU A 135 -10.36 -11.38 3.47
N ASP A 136 -11.31 -12.15 4.01
CA ASP A 136 -11.54 -12.27 5.46
C ASP A 136 -10.31 -12.82 6.19
N LYS A 137 -9.63 -13.82 5.60
CA LYS A 137 -8.36 -14.33 6.13
C LYS A 137 -7.29 -13.23 6.18
N TYR A 138 -7.19 -12.38 5.15
CA TYR A 138 -6.25 -11.26 5.16
C TYR A 138 -6.64 -10.19 6.20
N ILE A 139 -7.92 -9.84 6.33
CA ILE A 139 -8.38 -8.89 7.36
C ILE A 139 -8.05 -9.42 8.76
N LYS A 140 -8.36 -10.70 9.01
CA LYS A 140 -8.03 -11.38 10.26
C LYS A 140 -6.53 -11.36 10.53
N LEU A 141 -5.72 -11.66 9.50
CA LEU A 141 -4.26 -11.63 9.57
C LEU A 141 -3.75 -10.27 10.07
N TYR A 142 -4.23 -9.18 9.46
CA TYR A 142 -3.87 -7.83 9.90
C TYR A 142 -4.31 -7.57 11.34
N ASN A 143 -5.58 -7.83 11.68
CA ASN A 143 -6.09 -7.59 13.03
C ASN A 143 -5.31 -8.38 14.09
N ASP A 144 -4.90 -9.61 13.78
CA ASP A 144 -4.12 -10.45 14.68
C ASP A 144 -2.69 -9.91 14.90
N TYR A 145 -2.05 -9.33 13.87
CA TYR A 145 -0.74 -8.68 14.02
C TYR A 145 -0.81 -7.37 14.79
N LEU A 146 -1.88 -6.62 14.61
CA LEU A 146 -1.99 -5.27 15.15
C LEU A 146 -2.64 -5.23 16.54
N ARG A 147 -3.12 -6.37 17.04
CA ARG A 147 -3.87 -6.46 18.30
C ARG A 147 -3.09 -5.92 19.51
N ASN A 148 -1.81 -6.27 19.62
CA ASN A 148 -0.97 -5.94 20.78
C ASN A 148 0.01 -4.80 20.48
N ARG A 149 -0.31 -3.97 19.49
CA ARG A 149 0.56 -2.85 19.08
C ARG A 149 0.60 -1.80 20.20
N PRO A 150 1.76 -1.15 20.47
CA PRO A 150 1.80 0.01 21.35
C PRO A 150 0.78 1.09 20.93
N THR A 151 0.19 1.78 21.90
CA THR A 151 -0.85 2.79 21.65
C THR A 151 -0.30 4.04 20.95
N ASP A 152 0.99 4.31 21.10
CA ASP A 152 1.72 5.40 20.45
C ASP A 152 2.25 5.04 19.05
N LEU A 153 2.10 3.78 18.61
CA LEU A 153 2.46 3.32 17.28
C LEU A 153 1.30 3.59 16.31
N HIS A 154 1.52 4.43 15.30
CA HIS A 154 0.56 4.67 14.22
C HIS A 154 0.80 3.71 13.04
N ILE A 155 -0.29 3.12 12.52
CA ILE A 155 -0.23 2.19 11.40
C ILE A 155 -1.20 2.65 10.34
N ASP A 156 -0.67 2.87 9.14
CA ASP A 156 -1.48 3.16 7.97
C ASP A 156 -1.40 1.99 6.98
N VAL A 157 -2.49 1.76 6.25
CA VAL A 157 -2.49 0.82 5.12
C VAL A 157 -2.59 1.65 3.86
N HIS A 158 -1.56 1.60 3.02
CA HIS A 158 -1.61 2.24 1.70
C HIS A 158 -2.22 1.26 0.70
N LEU A 159 -3.48 1.51 0.33
CA LEU A 159 -4.20 0.78 -0.71
C LEU A 159 -3.86 1.37 -2.08
N GLY A 160 -2.91 0.75 -2.78
CA GLY A 160 -2.41 1.24 -4.07
C GLY A 160 -2.96 0.43 -5.25
N ARG A 161 -3.47 1.10 -6.29
CA ARG A 161 -3.91 0.46 -7.56
C ARG A 161 -2.77 0.20 -8.56
N GLY A 162 -1.52 0.24 -8.09
CA GLY A 162 -0.34 0.13 -8.94
C GLY A 162 0.08 1.41 -9.67
N ASN A 163 1.32 1.40 -10.13
CA ASN A 163 1.93 2.47 -10.91
C ASN A 163 2.78 1.87 -12.04
N PHE A 164 2.17 1.18 -13.00
CA PHE A 164 2.92 0.59 -14.12
C PHE A 164 3.02 1.57 -15.30
N VAL A 165 4.00 1.34 -16.19
CA VAL A 165 4.31 2.17 -17.36
C VAL A 165 3.05 2.48 -18.17
N GLY A 166 2.89 3.74 -18.60
CA GLY A 166 1.71 4.22 -19.32
C GLY A 166 0.49 4.46 -18.42
N SER A 167 0.68 4.71 -17.12
CA SER A 167 -0.40 4.94 -16.14
C SER A 167 -1.41 3.79 -16.04
N ARG A 168 -0.97 2.55 -16.33
CA ARG A 168 -1.81 1.36 -16.19
C ARG A 168 -2.08 1.09 -14.70
N HIS A 169 -3.35 1.02 -14.35
CA HIS A 169 -3.82 0.55 -13.05
C HIS A 169 -4.06 -0.96 -13.09
N PHE A 170 -3.64 -1.68 -12.04
CA PHE A 170 -3.86 -3.12 -11.89
C PHE A 170 -5.35 -3.46 -11.76
N SER A 171 -6.12 -2.56 -11.13
CA SER A 171 -7.58 -2.59 -11.20
C SER A 171 -8.10 -1.48 -12.13
N LYS A 172 -8.71 -1.88 -13.25
CA LYS A 172 -9.50 -0.99 -14.14
C LYS A 172 -10.89 -0.67 -13.57
N ALA A 173 -11.06 -0.69 -12.25
CA ALA A 173 -12.19 -0.02 -11.64
C ALA A 173 -11.99 1.48 -11.91
N ARG A 174 -12.61 2.00 -12.97
CA ARG A 174 -12.82 3.44 -13.10
C ARG A 174 -13.35 3.87 -11.73
N ALA A 175 -12.63 4.78 -11.07
CA ALA A 175 -13.15 5.37 -9.84
C ALA A 175 -14.45 6.06 -10.24
N ARG A 176 -15.58 5.39 -10.01
CA ARG A 176 -16.90 5.99 -10.08
C ARG A 176 -16.95 6.88 -8.84
N GLY A 177 -16.52 8.12 -9.04
CA GLY A 177 -16.50 9.21 -8.06
C GLY A 177 -15.97 8.84 -6.67
N PHE A 178 -16.47 9.56 -5.68
CA PHE A 178 -16.12 9.40 -4.27
C PHE A 178 -17.21 8.67 -3.48
N GLU A 179 -18.27 8.19 -4.14
CA GLU A 179 -19.44 7.56 -3.53
C GLU A 179 -19.07 6.37 -2.60
N PRO A 180 -18.10 5.50 -2.93
CA PRO A 180 -17.69 4.42 -2.02
C PRO A 180 -17.11 4.88 -0.68
N LEU A 181 -16.77 6.16 -0.53
CA LEU A 181 -16.26 6.68 0.74
C LEU A 181 -17.29 6.58 1.87
N LYS A 182 -18.60 6.52 1.56
CA LYS A 182 -19.66 6.36 2.57
C LYS A 182 -19.52 5.05 3.37
N GLU A 183 -18.98 4.02 2.73
CA GLU A 183 -18.83 2.69 3.34
C GLU A 183 -17.54 2.56 4.17
N LEU A 184 -16.68 3.59 4.16
CA LEU A 184 -15.42 3.52 4.88
C LEU A 184 -15.63 3.75 6.38
N PRO A 185 -14.96 2.95 7.25
CA PRO A 185 -14.97 3.18 8.68
C PRO A 185 -14.28 4.52 9.01
N ARG A 186 -14.46 5.00 10.25
CA ARG A 186 -13.90 6.25 10.80
C ARG A 186 -12.35 6.28 10.85
N LYS A 187 -11.68 6.26 9.71
CA LYS A 187 -10.21 6.26 9.56
C LYS A 187 -9.74 7.35 8.60
N ARG A 188 -8.44 7.64 8.61
CA ARG A 188 -7.86 8.72 7.80
C ARG A 188 -7.87 8.35 6.31
N THR A 189 -8.49 9.19 5.48
CA THR A 189 -8.60 8.99 4.03
C THR A 189 -7.79 10.05 3.30
N LEU A 190 -7.29 9.70 2.11
CA LEU A 190 -6.20 10.38 1.42
C LEU A 190 -6.52 10.76 -0.03
N ILE A 191 -6.26 12.01 -0.44
CA ILE A 191 -6.64 12.54 -1.77
C ILE A 191 -5.59 13.50 -2.35
N THR A 192 -4.85 13.08 -3.39
CA THR A 192 -4.33 13.94 -4.48
C THR A 192 -4.17 13.10 -5.76
N SER A 193 -3.67 13.64 -6.89
CA SER A 193 -3.45 12.94 -8.16
C SER A 193 -1.96 12.54 -8.39
N LYS A 194 -1.72 11.79 -9.46
CA LYS A 194 -0.48 11.06 -9.79
C LYS A 194 0.23 11.59 -11.06
N PHE A 195 -0.36 12.55 -11.76
CA PHE A 195 0.20 13.09 -13.01
C PHE A 195 1.37 14.05 -12.74
N SER A 196 2.27 14.25 -13.70
CA SER A 196 3.37 15.23 -13.58
C SER A 196 2.87 16.67 -13.57
N GLU A 197 1.74 16.93 -14.21
CA GLU A 197 1.06 18.21 -14.18
C GLU A 197 0.67 18.59 -12.75
N MET A 198 0.82 19.88 -12.45
CA MET A 198 0.46 20.45 -11.16
C MET A 198 -1.04 20.64 -11.11
N GLU A 199 -1.68 20.07 -10.09
CA GLU A 199 -3.10 20.25 -9.84
C GLU A 199 -3.39 21.66 -9.32
N SER A 200 -4.57 22.20 -9.64
CA SER A 200 -5.06 23.45 -9.04
C SER A 200 -5.36 23.24 -7.56
N ILE A 201 -4.88 24.16 -6.71
CA ILE A 201 -5.17 24.11 -5.27
C ILE A 201 -6.68 24.19 -4.98
N GLU A 202 -7.42 24.97 -5.76
CA GLU A 202 -8.87 25.10 -5.62
C GLU A 202 -9.60 23.81 -6.02
N GLU A 203 -9.12 23.13 -7.08
CA GLU A 203 -9.64 21.81 -7.43
C GLU A 203 -9.38 20.79 -6.31
N LEU A 204 -8.16 20.80 -5.76
CA LEU A 204 -7.81 19.90 -4.65
C LEU A 204 -8.67 20.15 -3.41
N LYS A 205 -8.87 21.42 -3.01
CA LYS A 205 -9.78 21.78 -1.91
C LYS A 205 -11.19 21.28 -2.15
N MET A 206 -11.73 21.49 -3.36
CA MET A 206 -13.07 21.04 -3.72
C MET A 206 -13.19 19.52 -3.60
N ARG A 207 -12.20 18.77 -4.09
CA ARG A 207 -12.17 17.30 -4.01
C ARG A 207 -12.08 16.81 -2.56
N VAL A 208 -11.24 17.42 -1.74
CA VAL A 208 -11.13 17.07 -0.31
C VAL A 208 -12.46 17.35 0.41
N ASN A 209 -13.08 18.49 0.15
CA ASN A 209 -14.38 18.85 0.72
C ASN A 209 -15.50 17.89 0.29
N GLN A 210 -15.53 17.48 -0.99
CA GLN A 210 -16.50 16.51 -1.50
C GLN A 210 -16.35 15.16 -0.79
N ALA A 211 -15.11 14.68 -0.67
CA ALA A 211 -14.82 13.43 0.02
C ALA A 211 -15.15 13.50 1.51
N ALA A 212 -14.85 14.62 2.18
CA ALA A 212 -15.22 14.84 3.57
C ALA A 212 -16.75 14.82 3.76
N GLY A 213 -17.52 15.40 2.83
CA GLY A 213 -18.99 15.34 2.88
C GLY A 213 -19.54 13.91 2.79
N LEU A 214 -18.99 13.09 1.89
CA LEU A 214 -19.42 11.70 1.71
C LEU A 214 -19.01 10.81 2.90
N LEU A 215 -17.82 11.04 3.46
CA LEU A 215 -17.38 10.37 4.68
C LEU A 215 -18.25 10.75 5.89
N ALA A 216 -18.59 12.03 6.03
CA ALA A 216 -19.47 12.52 7.07
C ALA A 216 -20.86 11.86 6.97
N GLU A 217 -21.43 11.82 5.77
CA GLU A 217 -22.72 11.18 5.49
C GLU A 217 -22.72 9.69 5.89
N GLY A 218 -21.72 8.92 5.43
CA GLY A 218 -21.67 7.48 5.70
C GLY A 218 -21.37 7.11 7.15
N SER A 219 -20.68 7.98 7.89
CA SER A 219 -20.27 7.72 9.28
C SER A 219 -21.15 8.37 10.34
N GLY A 220 -22.13 9.19 9.92
CA GLY A 220 -22.97 10.00 10.80
C GLY A 220 -22.22 11.11 11.54
N GLU A 221 -21.05 11.52 11.05
CA GLU A 221 -20.22 12.57 11.64
C GLU A 221 -20.55 13.94 11.00
N THR A 222 -20.21 15.02 11.68
CA THR A 222 -20.17 16.34 11.05
C THR A 222 -19.01 16.42 10.06
N LYS A 223 -19.11 17.35 9.11
CA LYS A 223 -18.01 17.63 8.18
C LYS A 223 -16.73 18.03 8.92
N GLN A 224 -16.84 18.78 10.02
CA GLN A 224 -15.67 19.20 10.81
C GLN A 224 -14.98 18.04 11.51
N GLU A 225 -15.74 17.13 12.14
CA GLU A 225 -15.19 15.91 12.74
C GLU A 225 -14.49 15.04 11.70
N THR A 226 -15.07 14.94 10.51
CA THR A 226 -14.45 14.24 9.38
C THR A 226 -13.14 14.91 8.93
N MET A 227 -13.12 16.24 8.82
CA MET A 227 -11.93 17.00 8.44
C MET A 227 -10.79 16.81 9.47
N ASN A 228 -11.10 16.76 10.77
CA ASN A 228 -10.12 16.54 11.84
C ASN A 228 -9.42 15.16 11.77
N ARG A 229 -10.01 14.19 11.07
CA ARG A 229 -9.38 12.87 10.85
C ARG A 229 -8.89 12.67 9.42
N LEU A 230 -9.10 13.60 8.50
CA LEU A 230 -8.69 13.46 7.10
C LEU A 230 -7.20 13.83 6.96
N GLY A 231 -6.48 13.16 6.06
CA GLY A 231 -5.07 13.47 5.79
C GLY A 231 -4.82 13.66 4.30
N VAL A 232 -4.00 14.63 3.89
CA VAL A 232 -3.63 14.86 2.49
C VAL A 232 -2.18 14.43 2.23
N ASN A 233 -1.95 13.71 1.14
CA ASN A 233 -0.68 13.12 0.71
C ASN A 233 -0.78 12.78 -0.81
N PRO A 234 0.36 12.56 -1.49
CA PRO A 234 0.37 12.04 -2.86
C PRO A 234 -0.38 10.71 -3.04
N GLN A 235 -1.09 10.54 -4.16
CA GLN A 235 -1.85 9.33 -4.52
C GLN A 235 -1.00 8.05 -4.59
N CYS A 236 0.28 8.18 -4.96
CA CYS A 236 1.25 7.10 -4.96
C CYS A 236 2.65 7.65 -4.64
N ARG A 237 3.59 6.77 -4.27
CA ARG A 237 5.00 7.14 -4.08
C ARG A 237 5.59 7.60 -5.42
N PHE A 238 6.45 8.62 -5.40
CA PHE A 238 7.16 9.14 -6.58
C PHE A 238 8.21 8.19 -7.18
N ALA A 239 8.21 6.90 -6.81
CA ALA A 239 9.16 5.94 -7.32
C ALA A 239 9.00 5.77 -8.84
N SER A 240 10.07 6.08 -9.56
CA SER A 240 10.26 5.71 -10.95
C SER A 240 10.37 4.19 -11.06
N HIS A 241 9.64 3.59 -11.99
CA HIS A 241 9.98 2.24 -12.44
C HIS A 241 11.31 2.30 -13.20
N SER A 242 11.98 1.16 -13.35
CA SER A 242 13.17 0.98 -14.20
C SER A 242 12.96 1.49 -15.62
N ASP A 243 11.70 1.56 -16.08
CA ASP A 243 11.32 2.02 -17.42
C ASP A 243 10.77 3.47 -17.43
N GLY A 244 11.00 4.24 -16.35
CA GLY A 244 10.76 5.69 -16.31
C GLY A 244 9.35 6.10 -15.88
N ASN A 245 9.24 6.69 -14.69
CA ASN A 245 8.33 7.82 -14.53
C ASN A 245 9.14 9.10 -14.74
N VAL A 246 8.63 10.02 -15.56
CA VAL A 246 9.28 11.30 -15.92
C VAL A 246 9.11 12.36 -14.82
N VAL A 247 9.07 11.96 -13.54
CA VAL A 247 8.91 12.91 -12.43
C VAL A 247 10.30 13.33 -11.97
N LYS A 248 10.69 14.56 -12.27
CA LYS A 248 11.99 15.10 -11.84
C LYS A 248 11.96 15.39 -10.34
N LYS A 249 13.15 15.53 -9.74
CA LYS A 249 13.29 15.94 -8.34
C LYS A 249 12.52 17.23 -8.04
N GLU A 250 12.56 18.18 -8.95
CA GLU A 250 11.83 19.44 -8.82
C GLU A 250 10.31 19.24 -8.80
N ASP A 251 9.77 18.42 -9.70
CA ASP A 251 8.34 18.08 -9.72
C ASP A 251 7.90 17.41 -8.41
N MET A 252 8.72 16.50 -7.87
CA MET A 252 8.47 15.89 -6.56
C MET A 252 8.41 16.95 -5.45
N MET A 253 9.37 17.87 -5.43
CA MET A 253 9.41 18.94 -4.41
C MET A 253 8.22 19.90 -4.55
N ASN A 254 7.85 20.27 -5.77
CA ASN A 254 6.71 21.16 -6.03
C ASN A 254 5.40 20.51 -5.62
N LYS A 255 5.21 19.21 -5.88
CA LYS A 255 4.05 18.46 -5.40
C LYS A 255 4.01 18.35 -3.88
N LEU A 256 5.14 18.09 -3.23
CA LEU A 256 5.18 18.06 -1.76
C LEU A 256 4.83 19.42 -1.16
N LYS A 257 5.31 20.52 -1.76
CA LYS A 257 4.91 21.89 -1.37
C LYS A 257 3.41 22.09 -1.55
N LEU A 258 2.83 21.70 -2.70
CA LEU A 258 1.39 21.81 -2.94
C LEU A 258 0.56 21.05 -1.90
N VAL A 259 0.97 19.83 -1.54
CA VAL A 259 0.30 19.06 -0.48
C VAL A 259 0.39 19.79 0.87
N SER A 260 1.55 20.34 1.19
CA SER A 260 1.74 21.11 2.43
C SER A 260 0.88 22.36 2.45
N THR A 261 0.83 23.12 1.36
CA THR A 261 -0.02 24.31 1.23
C THR A 261 -1.50 23.95 1.37
N LEU A 262 -1.94 22.89 0.68
CA LEU A 262 -3.31 22.38 0.78
C LEU A 262 -3.68 22.00 2.22
N ALA A 263 -2.78 21.30 2.93
CA ALA A 263 -3.00 20.90 4.32
C ALA A 263 -3.18 22.13 5.22
N ASN A 264 -2.28 23.11 5.10
CA ASN A 264 -2.30 24.34 5.90
C ASN A 264 -3.56 25.19 5.62
N GLU A 265 -4.03 25.24 4.38
CA GLU A 265 -5.23 26.00 4.02
C GLU A 265 -6.54 25.32 4.43
N LEU A 266 -6.56 23.99 4.52
CA LEU A 266 -7.75 23.23 4.95
C LEU A 266 -7.87 23.11 6.47
N CYS A 267 -6.74 22.97 7.17
CA CYS A 267 -6.66 22.78 8.61
C CYS A 267 -5.54 23.66 9.18
N PRO A 268 -5.73 24.99 9.25
CA PRO A 268 -4.80 25.85 9.96
C PRO A 268 -4.66 25.34 11.41
N ASP A 269 -3.42 25.30 11.91
CA ASP A 269 -3.06 24.91 13.28
C ASP A 269 -3.07 23.41 13.62
N GLN A 270 -3.18 22.50 12.65
CA GLN A 270 -2.95 21.06 12.87
C GLN A 270 -1.52 20.63 12.46
N PRO A 271 -0.80 19.86 13.31
CA PRO A 271 0.56 19.40 13.04
C PRO A 271 0.67 18.28 11.99
#